data_AF-A0A6H2NL63-F1
#
_entry.id   AF-A0A6H2NL63-F1
#
_cell.length_a   1.000
_cell.length_b   1.000
_cell.length_c   1.000
_cell.angle_alpha   90.00
_cell.angle_beta   90.00
_cell.angle_gamma   90.00
#
_symmetry.space_group_name_H-M   'P 1'
#
loop_
_entity.id
_entity.type
_entity.pdbx_description
1 polymer ?
#
loop_
_entity_poly.entity_id
_entity_poly.type
_entity_poly.pdbx_seq_one_letter_code
_entity_poly.pdbx_strand_id
1 'polypeptide(L)'
;MPVKRDSLSKQTEYWKLVMKSQDLRCIYSGKVIDPNRFSLDHYLPWSFLAHDQLWNLAPTLPEVNSAKSNNLPSKEYLGKFVELQYLGLIKTYDILEKGKWKKQVEAYTSELKLVNEDDLFSLGELKKSYERTINPLLSLASNQGFMPDWQYISQSNLG
;
A
#
# COMPACT_ATOMS: atom_id res chain seq x y z
N MET A 1 -13.80 -22.81 5.54
CA MET A 1 -12.41 -23.06 5.97
C MET A 1 -11.73 -21.72 6.16
N PRO A 2 -10.89 -21.51 7.19
CA PRO A 2 -10.14 -20.26 7.29
C PRO A 2 -9.19 -20.16 6.09
N VAL A 3 -9.25 -19.04 5.37
CA VAL A 3 -8.30 -18.74 4.29
C VAL A 3 -6.92 -18.67 4.91
N LYS A 4 -6.01 -19.56 4.49
CA LYS A 4 -4.63 -19.55 4.96
C LYS A 4 -3.94 -18.33 4.37
N ARG A 5 -3.32 -17.50 5.21
CA ARG A 5 -2.56 -16.34 4.75
C ARG A 5 -1.33 -16.82 3.99
N ASP A 6 -1.15 -16.36 2.76
CA ASP A 6 0.05 -16.64 1.98
C ASP A 6 1.23 -15.83 2.52
N SER A 7 2.45 -16.29 2.24
CA SER A 7 3.64 -15.50 2.60
C SER A 7 3.70 -14.23 1.74
N LEU A 8 4.02 -13.09 2.35
CA LEU A 8 4.25 -11.81 1.66
C LEU A 8 5.61 -11.71 0.96
N SER A 9 6.26 -12.83 0.65
CA SER A 9 7.64 -12.87 0.17
C SER A 9 7.84 -12.11 -1.14
N LYS A 10 6.94 -12.30 -2.12
CA LYS A 10 7.01 -11.61 -3.43
C LYS A 10 6.83 -10.11 -3.31
N GLN A 11 5.93 -9.68 -2.43
CA GLN A 11 5.63 -8.27 -2.18
C GLN A 11 6.77 -7.61 -1.40
N THR A 12 7.40 -8.35 -0.49
CA THR A 12 8.59 -7.92 0.23
C THR A 12 9.76 -7.72 -0.74
N GLU A 13 9.97 -8.65 -1.68
CA GLU A 13 10.98 -8.53 -2.73
C GLU A 13 10.72 -7.32 -3.65
N TYR A 14 9.47 -7.09 -4.04
CA TYR A 14 9.07 -5.92 -4.82
C TYR A 14 9.48 -4.61 -4.12
N TRP A 15 9.09 -4.43 -2.85
CA TRP A 15 9.42 -3.20 -2.12
C TRP A 15 10.90 -3.07 -1.78
N LYS A 16 11.61 -4.18 -1.55
CA LYS A 16 13.08 -4.17 -1.42
C LYS A 16 13.76 -3.71 -2.71
N LEU A 17 13.21 -4.06 -3.88
CA LEU A 17 13.74 -3.60 -5.15
C LEU A 17 13.60 -2.08 -5.29
N VAL A 18 12.45 -1.52 -4.91
CA VAL A 18 12.23 -0.07 -4.89
C VAL A 18 13.21 0.62 -3.94
N MET A 19 13.40 0.08 -2.73
CA MET A 19 14.31 0.63 -1.72
C MET A 19 15.79 0.58 -2.12
N LYS A 20 16.19 -0.31 -3.04
CA LYS A 20 17.56 -0.28 -3.59
C LYS A 20 17.82 0.95 -4.47
N SER A 21 16.78 1.57 -5.00
CA SER A 21 16.89 2.74 -5.89
C SER A 21 16.82 4.08 -5.14
N GLN A 22 16.21 4.12 -3.96
CA GLN A 22 16.04 5.31 -3.13
C GLN A 22 15.49 4.97 -1.73
N ASP A 23 15.70 5.86 -0.78
CA ASP A 23 15.07 5.76 0.54
C ASP A 23 13.55 5.96 0.45
N LEU A 24 12.81 5.14 1.19
CA LEU A 24 11.36 5.28 1.33
C LEU A 24 11.02 5.80 2.73
N ARG A 25 9.95 6.60 2.81
CA ARG A 25 9.37 7.07 4.07
C ARG A 25 8.03 6.39 4.31
N CYS A 26 7.79 5.98 5.55
CA CYS A 26 6.51 5.44 5.98
C CYS A 26 5.41 6.48 5.80
N ILE A 27 4.32 6.11 5.12
CA ILE A 27 3.22 7.05 4.82
C ILE A 27 2.53 7.58 6.07
N TYR A 28 2.56 6.82 7.17
CA TYR A 28 1.93 7.16 8.44
C TYR A 28 2.83 8.01 9.33
N SER A 29 4.06 7.53 9.60
CA SER A 29 4.96 8.18 10.56
C SER A 29 5.93 9.19 9.94
N GLY A 30 6.09 9.20 8.61
CA GLY A 30 7.09 10.01 7.90
C GLY A 30 8.54 9.59 8.11
N LYS A 31 8.81 8.60 8.98
CA LYS A 31 10.15 8.07 9.25
C LYS A 31 10.68 7.27 8.06
N VAL A 32 12.00 7.29 7.87
CA VAL A 32 12.68 6.47 6.86
C VAL A 32 12.50 5.00 7.21
N ILE A 33 12.31 4.17 6.18
CA ILE A 33 12.13 2.72 6.31
C ILE A 33 13.48 2.03 6.07
N ASP A 34 13.90 1.21 7.03
CA ASP A 34 15.08 0.34 6.88
C ASP A 34 14.73 -0.89 6.02
N PRO A 35 15.40 -1.12 4.87
CA PRO A 35 15.16 -2.28 4.01
C PRO A 35 15.41 -3.64 4.69
N ASN A 36 16.15 -3.66 5.80
CA ASN A 36 16.41 -4.86 6.59
C ASN A 36 15.40 -5.06 7.73
N ARG A 37 14.64 -4.03 8.10
CA ARG A 37 13.68 -4.06 9.21
C ARG A 37 12.43 -3.25 8.89
N PHE A 38 11.53 -3.84 8.11
CA PHE A 38 10.22 -3.25 7.80
C PHE A 38 9.11 -4.31 7.79
N SER A 39 7.87 -3.86 7.80
CA SER A 39 6.67 -4.68 7.56
C SER A 39 5.92 -4.15 6.35
N LEU A 40 5.09 -5.00 5.73
CA LEU A 40 4.10 -4.54 4.77
C LEU A 40 2.77 -4.39 5.49
N ASP A 41 2.21 -3.18 5.44
CA ASP A 41 0.86 -2.88 5.91
C ASP A 41 -0.13 -3.04 4.77
N HIS A 42 -1.29 -3.58 5.08
CA HIS A 42 -2.46 -3.57 4.22
C HIS A 42 -3.23 -2.26 4.47
N TYR A 43 -3.26 -1.36 3.48
CA TYR A 43 -3.91 -0.05 3.63
C TYR A 43 -5.38 -0.21 4.06
N LEU A 44 -6.14 -1.02 3.32
CA LEU A 44 -7.38 -1.63 3.78
C LEU A 44 -7.08 -2.96 4.50
N PRO A 45 -7.67 -3.24 5.67
CA PRO A 45 -7.35 -4.44 6.46
C PRO A 45 -7.46 -5.75 5.67
N TRP A 46 -6.50 -6.66 5.88
CA TRP A 46 -6.55 -7.98 5.24
C TRP A 46 -7.82 -8.75 5.61
N SER A 47 -8.31 -8.63 6.84
CA SER A 47 -9.56 -9.27 7.27
C SER A 47 -10.81 -8.72 6.59
N PHE A 48 -10.69 -7.62 5.83
CA PHE A 48 -11.77 -7.08 4.99
C PHE A 48 -11.66 -7.55 3.53
N LEU A 49 -10.46 -7.50 2.92
CA LEU A 49 -10.27 -7.85 1.50
C LEU A 49 -9.91 -9.32 1.23
N ALA A 50 -9.37 -10.02 2.23
CA ALA A 50 -8.94 -11.42 2.17
C ALA A 50 -7.87 -11.74 1.09
N HIS A 51 -7.00 -10.79 0.74
CA HIS A 51 -5.90 -11.02 -0.21
C HIS A 51 -4.64 -10.21 0.11
N ASP A 52 -3.51 -10.64 -0.45
CA ASP A 52 -2.19 -10.03 -0.28
C ASP A 52 -1.68 -9.32 -1.56
N GLN A 53 -2.57 -8.73 -2.35
CA GLN A 53 -2.21 -8.06 -3.60
C GLN A 53 -1.49 -6.72 -3.38
N LEU A 54 -0.50 -6.43 -4.24
CA LEU A 54 0.42 -5.29 -4.12
C LEU A 54 -0.27 -3.93 -4.09
N TRP A 55 -1.36 -3.75 -4.83
CA TRP A 55 -2.08 -2.47 -4.93
C TRP A 55 -2.56 -1.92 -3.57
N ASN A 56 -2.72 -2.80 -2.57
CA ASN A 56 -3.16 -2.47 -1.21
C ASN A 56 -2.03 -2.57 -0.17
N LEU A 57 -0.78 -2.80 -0.57
CA LEU A 57 0.35 -3.03 0.34
C LEU A 57 1.37 -1.91 0.30
N ALA A 58 1.75 -1.36 1.45
CA ALA A 58 2.81 -0.38 1.59
C ALA A 58 3.84 -0.76 2.67
N PRO A 59 5.14 -0.52 2.46
CA PRO A 59 6.14 -0.70 3.49
C PRO A 59 5.96 0.30 4.63
N THR A 60 6.16 -0.17 5.85
CA THR A 60 6.02 0.60 7.07
C THR A 60 6.97 0.09 8.16
N LEU A 61 7.10 0.82 9.26
CA LEU A 61 7.85 0.36 10.42
C LEU A 61 7.01 -0.69 11.18
N PRO A 62 7.63 -1.76 11.74
CA PRO A 62 6.89 -2.80 12.47
C PRO A 62 6.00 -2.25 13.60
N GLU A 63 6.51 -1.28 14.36
CA GLU A 63 5.76 -0.62 15.43
C GLU A 63 4.56 0.20 14.91
N VAL A 64 4.67 0.81 13.74
CA VAL A 64 3.58 1.55 13.10
C VAL A 64 2.52 0.59 12.58
N ASN A 65 2.95 -0.51 11.94
CA ASN A 65 2.06 -1.58 11.48
C ASN A 65 1.24 -2.17 12.64
N SER A 66 1.91 -2.46 13.75
CA SER A 66 1.27 -2.98 14.95
C SER A 66 0.29 -1.98 15.56
N ALA A 67 0.62 -0.69 15.55
CA ALA A 67 -0.26 0.36 16.07
C ALA A 67 -1.50 0.58 15.18
N LYS A 68 -1.36 0.42 13.86
CA LYS A 68 -2.49 0.49 12.93
C LYS A 68 -3.42 -0.71 13.08
N SER A 69 -2.86 -1.91 13.22
CA SER A 69 -3.64 -3.15 13.32
C SER A 69 -4.67 -3.24 12.17
N ASN A 70 -5.92 -3.56 12.47
CA ASN A 70 -7.02 -3.60 11.50
C ASN A 70 -7.78 -2.26 11.38
N ASN A 71 -7.27 -1.15 11.91
CA ASN A 71 -7.97 0.13 11.78
C ASN A 71 -7.85 0.69 10.35
N LEU A 72 -8.86 1.45 9.93
CA LEU A 72 -8.84 2.12 8.64
C LEU A 72 -8.06 3.43 8.76
N PRO A 73 -7.07 3.67 7.88
CA PRO A 73 -6.27 4.88 7.93
C PRO A 73 -7.12 6.12 7.62
N SER A 74 -6.82 7.23 8.27
CA SER A 74 -7.39 8.54 7.93
C SER A 74 -7.18 8.88 6.45
N LYS A 75 -8.16 9.57 5.85
CA LYS A 75 -8.13 10.01 4.45
C LYS A 75 -6.89 10.83 4.08
N GLU A 76 -6.23 11.46 5.06
CA GLU A 76 -5.00 12.22 4.86
C GLU A 76 -3.83 11.37 4.35
N TYR A 77 -3.85 10.05 4.59
CA TYR A 77 -2.81 9.14 4.14
C TYR A 77 -3.00 8.66 2.71
N LEU A 78 -4.18 8.83 2.12
CA LEU A 78 -4.46 8.29 0.78
C LEU A 78 -3.56 8.90 -0.29
N GLY A 79 -3.33 10.23 -0.25
CA GLY A 79 -2.43 10.90 -1.18
C GLY A 79 -1.01 10.33 -1.13
N LYS A 80 -0.45 10.23 0.08
CA LYS A 80 0.90 9.66 0.31
C LYS A 80 0.98 8.19 -0.08
N PHE A 81 -0.08 7.42 0.16
CA PHE A 81 -0.17 6.03 -0.26
C PHE A 81 -0.12 5.92 -1.79
N VAL A 82 -0.92 6.71 -2.51
CA VAL A 82 -0.92 6.71 -3.99
C VAL A 82 0.43 7.15 -4.54
N GLU A 83 1.05 8.18 -3.99
CA GLU A 83 2.39 8.64 -4.40
C GLU A 83 3.44 7.53 -4.21
N LEU A 84 3.36 6.78 -3.10
CA LEU A 84 4.24 5.65 -2.86
C LEU A 84 3.99 4.50 -3.85
N GLN A 85 2.73 4.20 -4.17
CA GLN A 85 2.38 3.18 -5.17
C GLN A 85 2.89 3.57 -6.55
N TYR A 86 2.66 4.81 -6.97
CA TYR A 86 3.18 5.38 -8.21
C TYR A 86 4.69 5.22 -8.31
N LEU A 87 5.41 5.61 -7.24
CA LEU A 87 6.85 5.49 -7.16
C LEU A 87 7.32 4.04 -7.33
N GLY A 88 6.65 3.09 -6.69
CA GLY A 88 6.93 1.66 -6.84
C GLY A 88 6.76 1.19 -8.28
N LEU A 89 5.67 1.59 -8.94
CA LEU A 89 5.37 1.23 -10.33
C LEU A 89 6.46 1.72 -11.28
N ILE A 90 6.85 2.99 -11.19
CA ILE A 90 7.91 3.58 -12.03
C ILE A 90 9.25 2.88 -11.80
N LYS A 91 9.68 2.77 -10.53
CA LYS A 91 11.01 2.21 -10.22
C LYS A 91 11.12 0.74 -10.61
N THR A 92 10.08 -0.04 -10.38
CA THR A 92 10.11 -1.45 -10.76
C THR A 92 10.00 -1.65 -12.27
N TYR A 93 9.32 -0.75 -13.00
CA TYR A 93 9.30 -0.78 -14.47
C TYR A 93 10.70 -0.58 -15.07
N ASP A 94 11.47 0.37 -14.51
CA ASP A 94 12.84 0.65 -14.97
C ASP A 94 13.82 -0.50 -14.68
N ILE A 95 13.56 -1.30 -13.64
CA ILE A 95 14.48 -2.34 -13.16
C ILE A 95 14.15 -3.73 -13.70
N LEU A 96 12.86 -4.05 -13.85
CA LEU A 96 12.41 -5.40 -14.19
C LEU A 96 12.25 -5.60 -15.69
N GLU A 97 12.43 -6.84 -16.11
CA GLU A 97 11.99 -7.27 -17.44
C GLU A 97 10.47 -7.06 -17.58
N LYS A 98 10.02 -6.48 -18.70
CA LYS A 98 8.61 -6.10 -18.95
C LYS A 98 7.60 -7.21 -18.62
N GLY A 99 7.89 -8.45 -19.01
CA GLY A 99 7.00 -9.58 -18.72
C GLY A 99 6.87 -9.92 -17.23
N LYS A 100 7.94 -9.72 -16.45
CA LYS A 100 7.93 -9.91 -14.98
C LYS A 100 7.19 -8.77 -14.30
N TRP A 101 7.45 -7.53 -14.72
CA TRP A 101 6.75 -6.35 -14.20
C TRP A 101 5.24 -6.48 -14.41
N LYS A 102 4.80 -6.81 -15.63
CA LYS A 102 3.37 -6.96 -15.96
C LYS A 102 2.66 -7.97 -15.07
N LYS A 103 3.29 -9.11 -14.77
CA LYS A 103 2.75 -10.12 -13.85
C LYS A 103 2.63 -9.62 -12.40
N GLN A 104 3.54 -8.75 -11.96
CA GLN A 104 3.50 -8.20 -10.61
C GLN A 104 2.40 -7.14 -10.46
N VAL A 105 2.14 -6.36 -11.50
CA VAL A 105 1.21 -5.23 -11.46
C VAL A 105 -0.18 -5.53 -12.00
N GLU A 106 -0.44 -6.76 -12.48
CA GLU A 106 -1.74 -7.18 -13.02
C GLU A 106 -2.92 -6.85 -12.09
N ALA A 107 -2.74 -7.03 -10.78
CA ALA A 107 -3.77 -6.70 -9.80
C ALA A 107 -4.06 -5.19 -9.70
N TYR A 108 -3.12 -4.32 -10.08
CA TYR A 108 -3.40 -2.88 -10.11
C TYR A 108 -4.40 -2.57 -11.22
N THR A 109 -4.22 -3.14 -12.42
CA THR A 109 -5.13 -2.85 -13.53
C THR A 109 -6.52 -3.43 -13.28
N SER A 110 -6.61 -4.65 -12.73
CA SER A 110 -7.91 -5.28 -12.41
C SER A 110 -8.65 -4.54 -11.29
N GLU A 111 -8.02 -4.35 -10.13
CA GLU A 111 -8.70 -3.85 -8.93
C GLU A 111 -8.93 -2.33 -8.97
N LEU A 112 -8.04 -1.58 -9.62
CA LEU A 112 -8.22 -0.13 -9.82
C LEU A 112 -9.07 0.19 -11.07
N LYS A 113 -9.51 -0.85 -11.80
CA LYS A 113 -10.35 -0.74 -13.00
C LYS A 113 -9.75 0.20 -14.04
N LEU A 114 -8.45 0.06 -14.27
CA LEU A 114 -7.72 0.85 -15.27
C LEU A 114 -7.97 0.25 -16.65
N VAL A 115 -8.37 1.11 -17.60
CA VAL A 115 -8.62 0.69 -18.99
C VAL A 115 -7.34 0.70 -19.80
N ASN A 116 -6.45 1.66 -19.54
CA ASN A 116 -5.14 1.76 -20.16
C ASN A 116 -4.03 1.42 -19.16
N GLU A 117 -3.10 0.55 -19.54
CA GLU A 117 -1.90 0.24 -18.73
C GLU A 117 -1.02 1.48 -18.53
N ASP A 118 -1.02 2.41 -19.49
CA ASP A 118 -0.27 3.67 -19.42
C ASP A 118 -0.74 4.57 -18.27
N ASP A 119 -1.98 4.40 -17.79
CA ASP A 119 -2.52 5.17 -16.67
C ASP A 119 -1.77 4.87 -15.36
N LEU A 120 -1.11 3.71 -15.25
CA LEU A 120 -0.20 3.38 -14.13
C LEU A 120 0.98 4.35 -14.04
N PHE A 121 1.36 4.97 -15.16
CA PHE A 121 2.48 5.91 -15.26
C PHE A 121 2.04 7.38 -15.15
N SER A 122 0.74 7.64 -14.99
CA SER A 122 0.18 8.96 -14.71
C SER A 122 -0.28 9.06 -13.26
N LEU A 123 0.44 9.82 -12.43
CA LEU A 123 0.06 10.03 -11.02
C LEU A 123 -1.38 10.56 -10.89
N GLY A 124 -1.82 11.42 -11.81
CA GLY A 124 -3.17 11.98 -11.81
C GLY A 124 -4.25 10.92 -12.04
N GLU A 125 -4.08 10.07 -13.05
CA GLU A 125 -5.06 9.02 -13.38
C GLU A 125 -5.03 7.88 -12.36
N LEU A 126 -3.84 7.53 -11.87
CA LEU A 126 -3.68 6.56 -10.79
C LEU A 126 -4.39 7.04 -9.52
N LYS A 127 -4.22 8.31 -9.14
CA LYS A 127 -4.91 8.91 -7.99
C LYS A 127 -6.42 8.85 -8.12
N LYS A 128 -6.98 9.26 -9.26
CA LYS A 128 -8.43 9.18 -9.51
C LYS A 128 -8.95 7.75 -9.37
N SER A 129 -8.19 6.78 -9.87
CA SER A 129 -8.56 5.36 -9.84
C SER A 129 -8.51 4.79 -8.42
N TYR A 130 -7.47 5.12 -7.65
CA TYR A 130 -7.41 4.81 -6.22
C TYR A 130 -8.54 5.45 -5.43
N GLU A 131 -8.86 6.73 -5.64
CA GLU A 131 -9.96 7.40 -4.95
C GLU A 131 -11.31 6.74 -5.25
N ARG A 132 -11.55 6.38 -6.52
CA ARG A 132 -12.77 5.68 -6.96
C ARG A 132 -12.90 4.27 -6.39
N THR A 133 -11.78 3.57 -6.15
CA THR A 133 -11.77 2.21 -5.59
C THR A 133 -11.76 2.21 -4.06
N ILE A 134 -10.85 2.96 -3.43
CA ILE A 134 -10.62 2.94 -1.98
C ILE A 134 -11.74 3.63 -1.20
N ASN A 135 -12.28 4.77 -1.67
CA ASN A 135 -13.26 5.52 -0.87
C ASN A 135 -14.54 4.70 -0.60
N PRO A 136 -15.16 4.03 -1.60
CA PRO A 136 -16.30 3.15 -1.33
C PRO A 136 -15.94 1.96 -0.42
N LEU A 137 -14.73 1.41 -0.56
CA LEU A 137 -14.27 0.29 0.26
C LEU A 137 -14.03 0.70 1.73
N LEU A 138 -13.50 1.90 1.99
CA LEU A 138 -13.37 2.45 3.34
C LEU A 138 -14.74 2.61 3.99
N SER A 139 -15.72 3.17 3.27
CA SER A 139 -17.10 3.30 3.76
C SER A 139 -17.73 1.94 4.07
N LEU A 140 -17.54 0.95 3.19
CA LEU A 140 -18.05 -0.40 3.38
C LEU A 140 -17.41 -1.09 4.58
N ALA A 141 -16.08 -1.02 4.73
CA ALA A 141 -15.37 -1.58 5.86
C ALA A 141 -15.81 -0.91 7.18
N SER A 142 -15.97 0.42 7.19
CA SER A 142 -16.46 1.13 8.37
C SER A 142 -17.85 0.65 8.77
N ASN A 143 -18.76 0.45 7.80
CA ASN A 143 -20.10 -0.09 8.05
C ASN A 143 -20.09 -1.54 8.57
N GLN A 144 -19.00 -2.28 8.34
CA GLN A 144 -18.79 -3.65 8.85
C GLN A 144 -18.09 -3.68 10.22
N GLY A 145 -17.87 -2.51 10.85
CA GLY A 145 -17.33 -2.42 12.21
C GLY A 145 -15.82 -2.21 12.32
N PHE A 146 -15.12 -1.97 11.20
CA PHE A 146 -13.72 -1.54 11.24
C PHE A 146 -13.62 -0.09 11.71
N MET A 147 -12.70 0.22 12.63
CA MET A 147 -12.60 1.56 13.21
C MET A 147 -12.00 2.56 12.19
N PRO A 148 -12.72 3.62 11.81
CA PRO A 148 -12.25 4.61 10.85
C PRO A 148 -11.29 5.63 11.47
N ASP A 149 -10.74 6.49 10.61
CA ASP A 149 -9.98 7.69 10.97
C ASP A 149 -8.76 7.45 11.87
N TRP A 150 -8.10 6.29 11.71
CA TRP A 150 -6.86 6.02 12.43
C TRP A 150 -5.74 6.96 11.98
N GLN A 151 -5.06 7.56 12.96
CA GLN A 151 -3.89 8.40 12.77
C GLN A 151 -2.74 7.87 13.62
N TYR A 152 -1.52 7.93 13.08
CA TYR A 152 -0.36 7.52 13.85
C TYR A 152 0.05 8.61 14.84
N ILE A 153 -0.13 8.35 16.13
CA ILE A 153 0.33 9.24 17.19
C ILE A 153 1.75 8.81 17.57
N SER A 154 2.76 9.58 17.14
CA SER A 154 4.13 9.35 17.61
C SER A 154 4.22 9.70 19.10
N GLN A 155 4.86 8.85 19.91
CA GLN A 155 5.15 9.14 21.32
C GLN A 155 6.26 10.22 21.51
N SER A 156 6.26 11.27 20.69
CA SER A 156 7.22 12.38 20.74
C SER A 156 6.56 13.72 21.07
N ASN A 157 5.46 13.71 21.84
CA ASN A 157 4.89 14.89 22.48
C ASN A 157 4.69 14.65 23.99
N LEU A 158 5.74 14.14 24.65
CA LEU A 158 5.96 14.38 26.08
C LEU A 158 7.19 15.27 26.16
N GLY A 159 6.96 16.56 25.89
CA GLY A 159 7.87 17.66 26.23
C GLY A 159 7.25 18.43 27.38
#